data_AF-K9R7U0-F1
#
_entry.id   AF-K9R7U0-F1
#
_cell.length_a   1.000
_cell.length_b   1.000
_cell.length_c   1.000
_cell.angle_alpha   90.00
_cell.angle_beta   90.00
_cell.angle_gamma   90.00
#
_symmetry.space_group_name_H-M   'P 1'
#
loop_
_entity.id
_entity.type
_entity.pdbx_description
1 polymer ?
#
loop_
_entity_poly.entity_id
_entity_poly.type
_entity_poly.pdbx_seq_one_letter_code
_entity_poly.pdbx_strand_id
1 'polypeptide(L)'
;MPDPLMYQQDDYVVLETNQPEKFLTSTELLEKLKQTLQQLGEEELPHDLKKIDSLEAQAQYLLDTSCELDVGSPGQYLQWYAVRLEK
;
A
#
# COMPACT_ATOMS: atom_id res chain seq x y z
N MET A 1 -30.84 -4.60 -9.67
CA MET A 1 -29.84 -4.81 -8.61
C MET A 1 -28.86 -3.66 -8.75
N PRO A 2 -28.68 -2.78 -7.75
CA PRO A 2 -27.73 -1.69 -7.89
C PRO A 2 -26.31 -2.24 -7.83
N ASP A 3 -25.55 -1.99 -8.87
CA ASP A 3 -24.14 -2.32 -9.00
C ASP A 3 -23.34 -1.74 -7.82
N PRO A 4 -22.60 -2.54 -7.03
CA PRO A 4 -21.79 -2.05 -5.90
C PRO A 4 -20.58 -1.18 -6.30
N LEU A 5 -20.45 -0.82 -7.58
CA LEU A 5 -19.27 -0.18 -8.17
C LEU A 5 -19.28 1.36 -8.11
N MET A 6 -20.15 1.98 -7.29
CA MET A 6 -20.32 3.43 -7.39
C MET A 6 -19.23 4.28 -6.72
N TYR A 7 -18.60 3.89 -5.61
CA TYR A 7 -17.63 4.80 -4.93
C TYR A 7 -16.63 4.07 -4.04
N GLN A 8 -15.66 3.38 -4.64
CA GLN A 8 -14.48 2.95 -3.86
C GLN A 8 -13.21 3.01 -4.71
N GLN A 9 -13.04 4.10 -5.44
CA GLN A 9 -11.70 4.55 -5.80
C GLN A 9 -11.37 5.68 -4.83
N ASP A 10 -10.92 5.32 -3.63
CA ASP A 10 -10.00 6.21 -2.92
C ASP A 10 -8.75 6.27 -3.81
N ASP A 11 -8.45 7.44 -4.33
CA ASP A 11 -7.18 7.74 -4.97
C ASP A 11 -6.13 7.81 -3.87
N TYR A 12 -4.97 7.22 -4.12
CA TYR A 12 -3.85 7.22 -3.19
C TYR A 12 -2.69 7.96 -3.80
N VAL A 13 -2.12 8.91 -3.06
CA VAL A 13 -0.87 9.57 -3.43
C VAL A 13 0.28 8.77 -2.84
N VAL A 14 1.09 8.16 -3.70
CA VAL A 14 2.27 7.38 -3.33
C VAL A 14 3.52 8.22 -3.49
N LEU A 15 4.32 8.26 -2.43
CA LEU A 15 5.63 8.87 -2.37
C LEU A 15 6.67 7.77 -2.26
N GLU A 16 7.61 7.78 -3.20
CA GLU A 16 8.74 6.87 -3.23
C GLU A 16 10.04 7.65 -3.21
N THR A 17 11.06 7.08 -2.60
CA THR A 17 12.39 7.71 -2.60
C THR A 17 12.91 7.92 -4.02
N ASN A 18 13.36 9.14 -4.31
CA ASN A 18 13.85 9.59 -5.62
C ASN A 18 12.80 9.60 -6.75
N GLN A 19 11.51 9.52 -6.43
CA GLN A 19 10.44 9.63 -7.43
C GLN A 19 9.45 10.74 -7.05
N PRO A 20 8.80 11.38 -8.04
CA PRO A 20 7.71 12.30 -7.78
C PRO A 20 6.49 11.56 -7.21
N GLU A 21 5.63 12.31 -6.53
CA GLU A 21 4.33 11.84 -6.08
C GLU A 21 3.48 11.28 -7.23
N LYS A 22 2.92 10.10 -7.03
CA LYS A 22 2.08 9.41 -8.03
C LYS A 22 0.71 9.12 -7.46
N PHE A 23 -0.32 9.42 -8.24
CA PHE A 23 -1.68 9.03 -7.94
C PHE A 23 -1.91 7.60 -8.44
N LEU A 24 -2.23 6.69 -7.53
CA LEU A 24 -2.58 5.31 -7.79
C LEU A 24 -3.97 5.03 -7.25
N THR A 25 -4.68 4.13 -7.90
CA THR A 25 -5.90 3.57 -7.31
C THR A 25 -5.57 2.63 -6.14
N SER A 26 -6.55 2.33 -5.30
CA SER A 26 -6.41 1.39 -4.18
C SER A 26 -5.88 0.03 -4.66
N THR A 27 -6.34 -0.44 -5.82
CA THR A 27 -5.90 -1.70 -6.43
C THR A 27 -4.44 -1.64 -6.88
N GLU A 28 -4.02 -0.56 -7.54
CA GLU A 28 -2.63 -0.40 -7.99
C GLU A 28 -1.66 -0.25 -6.80
N LEU A 29 -2.06 0.49 -5.76
CA LEU A 29 -1.27 0.60 -4.54
C LEU A 29 -1.13 -0.77 -3.86
N LEU A 30 -2.20 -1.55 -3.79
CA LEU A 30 -2.16 -2.92 -3.25
C LEU A 30 -1.21 -3.81 -4.04
N GLU A 31 -1.30 -3.84 -5.37
CA GLU A 31 -0.37 -4.62 -6.20
C GLU A 31 1.09 -4.21 -5.98
N LYS A 32 1.33 -2.90 -5.86
CA LYS A 32 2.66 -2.36 -5.61
C LYS A 32 3.18 -2.73 -4.22
N LEU A 33 2.35 -2.63 -3.19
CA LEU A 33 2.65 -3.10 -1.84
C LEU A 33 2.98 -4.60 -1.85
N LYS A 34 2.17 -5.43 -2.52
CA LYS A 34 2.44 -6.86 -2.66
C LYS A 34 3.83 -7.10 -3.27
N GLN A 35 4.16 -6.43 -4.37
CA GLN A 35 5.49 -6.55 -4.98
C GLN A 35 6.60 -6.16 -4.01
N THR A 36 6.44 -5.05 -3.29
CA THR A 36 7.41 -4.59 -2.29
C THR A 36 7.57 -5.58 -1.13
N LEU A 37 6.48 -6.09 -0.56
CA LEU A 37 6.51 -7.08 0.53
C LEU A 37 7.18 -8.39 0.07
N GLN A 38 6.94 -8.81 -1.18
CA GLN A 38 7.60 -9.97 -1.77
C GLN A 38 9.12 -9.76 -1.93
N GLN A 39 9.56 -8.53 -2.21
CA GLN A 39 10.99 -8.20 -2.28
C GLN A 39 11.64 -8.03 -0.91
N LEU A 40 10.91 -7.49 0.07
CA LEU A 40 11.38 -7.26 1.44
C LEU A 40 11.70 -8.58 2.15
N GLY A 41 10.91 -9.62 1.85
CA GLY A 41 10.99 -10.91 2.51
C GLY A 41 10.38 -10.88 3.92
N GLU A 42 10.04 -12.06 4.43
CA GLU A 42 9.36 -12.20 5.72
C GLU A 42 10.19 -11.72 6.91
N GLU A 43 11.52 -11.67 6.80
CA GLU A 43 12.39 -11.30 7.93
C GLU A 43 12.25 -9.83 8.34
N GLU A 44 12.14 -8.94 7.36
CA GLU A 44 12.01 -7.48 7.54
C GLU A 44 10.57 -7.03 7.83
N LEU A 45 9.58 -7.93 7.63
CA LEU A 45 8.18 -7.63 7.89
C LEU A 45 7.92 -7.41 9.40
N PRO A 46 7.13 -6.38 9.77
CA PRO A 46 6.68 -6.21 11.14
C PRO A 46 5.88 -7.42 11.62
N HIS A 47 5.90 -7.64 12.93
CA HIS A 47 5.31 -8.84 13.55
C HIS A 47 3.83 -9.02 13.22
N ASP A 48 3.07 -7.93 13.06
CA ASP A 48 1.64 -8.02 12.71
C ASP A 48 1.40 -8.56 11.30
N LEU A 49 2.29 -8.28 10.34
CA LEU A 49 2.22 -8.84 9.00
C LEU A 49 2.69 -10.29 8.96
N LYS A 50 3.66 -10.67 9.81
CA LYS A 50 4.12 -12.06 9.97
C LYS A 50 3.00 -13.01 10.42
N LYS A 51 1.96 -12.51 11.07
CA LYS A 51 0.78 -13.31 11.47
C LYS A 51 -0.17 -13.61 10.31
N ILE A 52 -0.03 -12.88 9.20
CA ILE A 52 -0.93 -12.97 8.05
C ILE A 52 -0.26 -13.83 6.97
N ASP A 53 -0.87 -14.97 6.67
CA ASP A 53 -0.33 -15.93 5.70
C ASP A 53 -0.47 -15.45 4.24
N SER A 54 -1.45 -14.57 3.97
CA SER A 54 -1.73 -14.07 2.62
C SER A 54 -1.08 -12.70 2.37
N LEU A 55 -0.29 -12.63 1.31
CA LEU A 55 0.41 -11.42 0.89
C LEU A 55 -0.55 -10.28 0.49
N GLU A 56 -1.74 -10.62 -0.01
CA GLU A 56 -2.84 -9.66 -0.24
C GLU A 56 -3.38 -9.08 1.05
N ALA A 57 -3.64 -9.94 2.03
CA ALA A 57 -4.12 -9.52 3.33
C ALA A 57 -3.06 -8.70 4.08
N GLN A 58 -1.76 -9.01 3.91
CA GLN A 58 -0.67 -8.20 4.44
C GLN A 58 -0.66 -6.79 3.84
N ALA A 59 -0.72 -6.68 2.52
CA ALA A 59 -0.76 -5.39 1.83
C ALA A 59 -2.00 -4.58 2.23
N GLN A 60 -3.15 -5.24 2.34
CA GLN A 60 -4.39 -4.58 2.73
C GLN A 60 -4.41 -4.15 4.20
N TYR A 61 -3.86 -4.98 5.09
CA TYR A 61 -3.66 -4.61 6.49
C TYR A 61 -2.73 -3.41 6.60
N LEU A 62 -1.59 -3.42 5.89
CA LEU A 62 -0.70 -2.27 5.81
C LEU A 62 -1.42 -1.02 5.36
N LEU A 63 -2.22 -1.10 4.30
CA LEU A 63 -2.94 0.05 3.74
C LEU A 63 -3.99 0.62 4.70
N ASP A 64 -4.60 -0.21 5.55
CA ASP A 64 -5.60 0.19 6.55
C ASP A 64 -4.98 0.71 7.85
N THR A 65 -3.92 0.05 8.33
CA THR A 65 -3.30 0.37 9.63
C THR A 65 -2.15 1.36 9.52
N SER A 66 -1.51 1.44 8.36
CA SER A 66 -0.30 2.21 8.11
C SER A 66 -0.42 3.04 6.83
N CYS A 67 0.28 4.17 6.79
CA CYS A 67 0.39 5.01 5.60
C CYS A 67 1.83 5.05 5.07
N GLU A 68 2.69 4.21 5.64
CA GLU A 68 4.11 4.12 5.29
C GLU A 68 4.61 2.70 5.46
N LEU A 69 5.57 2.35 4.61
CA LEU A 69 6.33 1.11 4.64
C LEU A 69 7.80 1.47 4.52
N ASP A 70 8.58 1.03 5.51
CA ASP A 70 10.02 1.01 5.39
C ASP A 70 10.40 -0.19 4.51
N VAL A 71 11.10 0.08 3.40
CA VAL A 71 11.42 -0.97 2.42
C VAL A 71 12.78 -1.62 2.68
N GLY A 72 13.31 -1.52 3.91
CA GLY A 72 14.48 -2.26 4.42
C GLY A 72 15.82 -1.90 3.75
N SER A 73 15.76 -1.20 2.63
CA SER A 73 16.93 -0.70 1.92
C SER A 73 17.32 0.66 2.51
N PRO A 74 18.62 0.90 2.78
CA PRO A 74 19.07 2.12 3.43
C PRO A 74 18.68 3.36 2.63
N GLY A 75 17.76 4.15 3.18
CA GLY A 75 17.27 5.40 2.61
C GLY A 75 16.11 5.24 1.62
N GLN A 76 15.55 4.05 1.45
CA GLN A 76 14.33 3.85 0.67
C GLN A 76 13.11 3.76 1.59
N TYR A 77 12.08 4.51 1.26
CA TYR A 77 10.78 4.53 1.92
C TYR A 77 9.67 4.54 0.88
N LEU A 78 8.52 3.99 1.26
CA LEU A 78 7.28 4.02 0.50
C LEU A 78 6.19 4.59 1.41
N GLN A 79 5.68 5.76 1.10
CA GLN A 79 4.56 6.36 1.82
C GLN A 79 3.36 6.49 0.89
N TRP A 80 2.15 6.38 1.43
CA TRP A 80 0.93 6.59 0.67
C TRP A 80 -0.13 7.31 1.49
N TYR A 81 -0.91 8.15 0.83
CA TYR A 81 -1.98 8.93 1.46
C TYR A 81 -3.27 8.73 0.69
N ALA A 82 -4.32 8.28 1.36
CA ALA A 82 -5.66 8.28 0.79
C ALA A 82 -6.12 9.73 0.62
N VAL A 83 -6.43 10.12 -0.62
CA VAL A 83 -6.99 11.42 -0.95
C VAL A 83 -8.43 11.24 -1.42
N ARG A 84 -9.35 11.90 -0.73
CA ARG A 84 -10.71 12.07 -1.22
C ARG A 84 -10.76 13.31 -2.07
N LEU A 85 -10.95 13.12 -3.38
CA LEU A 85 -11.31 14.20 -4.29
C LEU A 85 -12.75 14.62 -3.99
N GLU A 86 -12.93 15.48 -2.99
CA GLU A 86 -14.19 16.20 -2.79
C GLU A 86 -14.33 17.22 -3.94
N LYS A 87 -15.42 17.10 -4.70
CA LYS A 87 -15.78 18.00 -5.81
C LYS A 87 -16.26 19.36 -5.33
#